data_AF-A0A177TX37-F1
#
_entry.id   AF-A0A177TX37-F1
#
_cell.length_a   1.000
_cell.length_b   1.000
_cell.length_c   1.000
_cell.angle_alpha   90.00
_cell.angle_beta   90.00
_cell.angle_gamma   90.00
#
_symmetry.space_group_name_H-M   'P 1'
#
loop_
_entity.id
_entity.type
_entity.pdbx_description
1 polymer ?
#
loop_
_entity_poly.entity_id
_entity_poly.type
_entity_poly.pdbx_seq_one_letter_code
_entity_poly.pdbx_strand_id
1 'polypeptide(L)'
;MAQQRIFVVGGSGFLGSAIVKQAVSRGWEVVSISPSGRPFTTPAGHRPGWSTSPLIRWQSADALRPETYADELRSCTAVVHTIGILLESDYKGGRARAGEQGSGAGGGGVLQGLMKGWGFGSSNPLDESAGKLSYEVMNRDSALSVARAFIDSRTGTCPLTSTPISTSAPFVYISAEDIFRPIVSERYIKTKREAEYELARMALDTLKASPSDPSVSSSLAKAVAKEPTIRPFFVRPGLMYHPQTRPLSTFPAALLDLSASIHARLDPASSPAAAFDGPASGQTQSSTSSRLPFGLRIPTPASLIRSLGPQGVQPLADLLTLPPLHIDTVAKAVCAAIAGEAREKRIGFTVTAQVEAKDTPVSVGEVLATSDIRRLAGWKS
;
A
#
# COMPACT_ATOMS: atom_id res chain seq x y z
N MET A 1 21.89 -16.30 -8.69
CA MET A 1 21.22 -15.41 -7.71
C MET A 1 20.40 -16.28 -6.79
N ALA A 2 20.34 -15.99 -5.49
CA ALA A 2 19.46 -16.73 -4.59
C ALA A 2 18.00 -16.58 -5.06
N GLN A 3 17.26 -17.68 -5.12
CA GLN A 3 15.90 -17.67 -5.62
C GLN A 3 14.99 -16.97 -4.59
N GLN A 4 14.35 -15.87 -4.99
CA GLN A 4 13.43 -15.15 -4.12
C GLN A 4 12.13 -15.94 -3.99
N ARG A 5 11.72 -16.23 -2.76
CA ARG A 5 10.41 -16.79 -2.42
C ARG A 5 9.65 -15.81 -1.53
N ILE A 6 8.50 -15.33 -1.99
CA ILE A 6 7.71 -14.33 -1.27
C ILE A 6 6.40 -14.93 -0.74
N PHE A 7 5.98 -14.47 0.43
CA PHE A 7 4.71 -14.84 1.05
C PHE A 7 3.70 -13.70 0.88
N VAL A 8 2.61 -13.92 0.15
CA VAL A 8 1.62 -12.88 -0.19
C VAL A 8 0.28 -13.18 0.47
N VAL A 9 -0.07 -12.36 1.45
CA VAL A 9 -1.36 -12.42 2.14
C VAL A 9 -2.39 -11.63 1.32
N GLY A 10 -3.43 -12.32 0.84
CA GLY A 10 -4.46 -11.73 -0.03
C GLY A 10 -4.08 -11.66 -1.52
N GLY A 11 -3.20 -12.53 -2.00
CA GLY A 11 -2.68 -12.49 -3.38
C GLY A 11 -3.69 -12.78 -4.48
N SER A 12 -4.89 -13.26 -4.16
CA SER A 12 -6.00 -13.39 -5.12
C SER A 12 -6.89 -12.13 -5.20
N GLY A 13 -6.60 -11.12 -4.37
CA GLY A 13 -7.33 -9.86 -4.33
C GLY A 13 -6.95 -8.88 -5.44
N PHE A 14 -7.47 -7.65 -5.33
CA PHE A 14 -7.29 -6.60 -6.35
C PHE A 14 -5.82 -6.25 -6.57
N LEU A 15 -5.15 -5.68 -5.58
CA LEU A 15 -3.72 -5.36 -5.66
C LEU A 15 -2.85 -6.62 -5.52
N GLY A 16 -3.24 -7.56 -4.67
CA GLY A 16 -2.51 -8.80 -4.43
C GLY A 16 -2.23 -9.58 -5.71
N SER A 17 -3.22 -9.70 -6.61
CA SER A 17 -3.05 -10.41 -7.88
C SER A 17 -2.03 -9.76 -8.81
N ALA A 18 -1.99 -8.42 -8.86
CA ALA A 18 -0.97 -7.69 -9.62
C ALA A 18 0.43 -7.91 -9.04
N ILE A 19 0.57 -7.93 -7.70
CA ILE A 19 1.84 -8.24 -7.03
C ILE A 19 2.31 -9.67 -7.33
N VAL A 20 1.42 -10.66 -7.21
CA VAL A 20 1.74 -12.06 -7.54
C VAL A 20 2.17 -12.18 -9.01
N LYS A 21 1.42 -11.58 -9.94
CA LYS A 21 1.75 -11.55 -11.37
C LYS A 21 3.12 -10.93 -11.62
N GLN A 22 3.44 -9.82 -10.95
CA GLN A 22 4.70 -9.10 -11.10
C GLN A 22 5.91 -9.82 -10.46
N ALA A 23 5.69 -10.57 -9.38
CA ALA A 23 6.73 -11.41 -8.77
C ALA A 23 7.06 -12.60 -9.67
N VAL A 24 6.04 -13.24 -10.23
CA VAL A 24 6.22 -14.39 -11.15
C VAL A 24 6.90 -13.96 -12.44
N SER A 25 6.60 -12.77 -12.97
CA SER A 25 7.32 -12.24 -14.14
C SER A 25 8.80 -11.93 -13.86
N ARG A 26 9.19 -11.75 -12.59
CA ARG A 26 10.58 -11.67 -12.14
C ARG A 26 11.22 -13.04 -11.87
N GLY A 27 10.50 -14.14 -12.08
CA GLY A 27 10.96 -15.50 -11.82
C GLY A 27 10.97 -15.88 -10.33
N TRP A 28 10.21 -15.17 -9.49
CA TRP A 28 10.14 -15.45 -8.05
C TRP A 28 9.11 -16.53 -7.74
N GLU A 29 9.39 -17.32 -6.71
CA GLU A 29 8.40 -18.22 -6.12
C GLU A 29 7.44 -17.43 -5.22
N VAL A 30 6.16 -17.80 -5.27
CA VAL A 30 5.11 -17.12 -4.52
C VAL A 30 4.28 -18.14 -3.77
N VAL A 31 4.23 -18.00 -2.45
CA VAL A 31 3.21 -18.63 -1.61
C VAL A 31 2.15 -17.59 -1.35
N SER A 32 0.92 -17.80 -1.85
CA SER A 32 -0.18 -16.90 -1.60
C SER A 32 -1.25 -17.54 -0.74
N ILE A 33 -1.60 -16.87 0.35
CA ILE A 33 -2.68 -17.31 1.25
C ILE A 33 -3.93 -16.46 1.09
N SER A 34 -5.08 -17.14 1.20
CA SER A 34 -6.40 -16.52 1.37
C SER A 34 -7.34 -17.52 2.04
N PRO A 35 -8.47 -17.09 2.63
CA PRO A 35 -9.42 -18.02 3.25
C PRO A 35 -9.98 -19.10 2.30
N SER A 36 -9.97 -18.83 1.00
CA SER A 36 -10.46 -19.78 -0.01
C SER A 36 -9.36 -20.67 -0.60
N GLY A 37 -8.10 -20.24 -0.52
CA GLY A 37 -6.98 -20.87 -1.23
C GLY A 37 -7.10 -20.93 -2.74
N ARG A 38 -8.09 -20.24 -3.35
CA ARG A 38 -8.36 -20.35 -4.79
C ARG A 38 -7.38 -19.46 -5.58
N PRO A 39 -6.90 -19.95 -6.75
CA PRO A 39 -6.17 -19.12 -7.69
C PRO A 39 -6.97 -17.90 -8.13
N PHE A 40 -6.26 -16.84 -8.52
CA PHE A 40 -6.89 -15.68 -9.11
C PHE A 40 -7.68 -16.04 -10.38
N THR A 41 -8.90 -15.51 -10.46
CA THR A 41 -9.78 -15.55 -11.63
C THR A 41 -10.20 -14.13 -11.98
N THR A 42 -10.33 -13.82 -13.27
CA THR A 42 -10.91 -12.56 -13.71
C THR A 42 -12.38 -12.45 -13.28
N PRO A 43 -12.98 -11.25 -13.28
CA PRO A 43 -14.41 -11.10 -13.03
C PRO A 43 -15.30 -11.94 -13.97
N ALA A 44 -14.82 -12.21 -15.17
CA ALA A 44 -15.46 -13.09 -16.15
C ALA A 44 -15.22 -14.60 -15.89
N GLY A 45 -14.62 -14.98 -14.75
CA GLY A 45 -14.38 -16.37 -14.36
C GLY A 45 -13.17 -17.03 -15.02
N HIS A 46 -12.43 -16.33 -15.87
CA HIS A 46 -11.29 -16.91 -16.60
C HIS A 46 -10.04 -16.97 -15.72
N ARG A 47 -9.25 -18.04 -15.85
CA ARG A 47 -7.95 -18.17 -15.18
C ARG A 47 -6.83 -17.76 -16.14
N PRO A 48 -6.12 -16.64 -15.89
CA PRO A 48 -5.00 -16.26 -16.73
C PRO A 48 -3.83 -17.22 -16.54
N GLY A 49 -3.05 -17.50 -17.59
CA GLY A 49 -1.97 -18.51 -17.54
C GLY A 49 -0.90 -18.25 -16.46
N TRP A 50 -0.69 -16.98 -16.07
CA TRP A 50 0.22 -16.67 -14.96
C TRP A 50 -0.29 -17.22 -13.62
N SER A 51 -1.62 -17.27 -13.37
CA SER A 51 -2.17 -17.70 -12.07
C SER A 51 -2.05 -19.21 -11.85
N THR A 52 -1.75 -19.97 -12.91
CA THR A 52 -1.45 -21.41 -12.89
C THR A 52 0.02 -21.72 -13.09
N SER A 53 0.89 -20.70 -13.00
CA SER A 53 2.34 -20.89 -13.09
C SER A 53 2.83 -21.86 -12.00
N PRO A 54 3.79 -22.76 -12.30
CA PRO A 54 4.39 -23.64 -11.29
C PRO A 54 5.14 -22.88 -10.18
N LEU A 55 5.44 -21.59 -10.40
CA LEU A 55 6.08 -20.72 -9.41
C LEU A 55 5.10 -20.23 -8.32
N ILE A 56 3.78 -20.49 -8.45
CA ILE A 56 2.77 -20.02 -7.50
C ILE A 56 2.13 -21.20 -6.77
N ARG A 57 2.11 -21.11 -5.46
CA ARG A 57 1.33 -21.99 -4.58
C ARG A 57 0.21 -21.19 -3.93
N TRP A 58 -1.03 -21.53 -4.25
CA TRP A 58 -2.22 -20.98 -3.62
C TRP A 58 -2.63 -21.86 -2.44
N GLN A 59 -2.76 -21.29 -1.25
CA GLN A 59 -3.08 -22.03 -0.03
C GLN A 59 -4.26 -21.42 0.71
N SER A 60 -5.15 -22.29 1.18
CA SER A 60 -6.23 -21.91 2.08
C SER A 60 -5.67 -21.71 3.47
N ALA A 61 -5.66 -20.47 3.97
CA ALA A 61 -5.19 -20.13 5.30
C ALA A 61 -5.82 -18.81 5.75
N ASP A 62 -5.77 -18.57 7.05
CA ASP A 62 -6.36 -17.40 7.69
C ASP A 62 -5.26 -16.59 8.35
N ALA A 63 -5.12 -15.32 7.97
CA ALA A 63 -4.05 -14.44 8.43
C ALA A 63 -4.06 -14.18 9.96
N LEU A 64 -5.19 -14.41 10.63
CA LEU A 64 -5.31 -14.31 12.08
C LEU A 64 -4.93 -15.62 12.81
N ARG A 65 -4.66 -16.68 12.06
CA ARG A 65 -4.37 -18.03 12.55
C ARG A 65 -3.02 -18.52 12.02
N PRO A 66 -1.90 -18.09 12.65
CA PRO A 66 -0.54 -18.45 12.26
C PRO A 66 -0.30 -19.94 12.04
N GLU A 67 -0.94 -20.81 12.82
CA GLU A 67 -0.84 -22.26 12.71
C GLU A 67 -1.23 -22.79 11.33
N THR A 68 -2.02 -22.02 10.56
CA THR A 68 -2.45 -22.41 9.21
C THR A 68 -1.41 -22.13 8.12
N TYR A 69 -0.36 -21.36 8.40
CA TYR A 69 0.64 -20.93 7.41
C TYR A 69 2.09 -20.79 7.91
N ALA A 70 2.36 -20.93 9.21
CA ALA A 70 3.67 -20.63 9.80
C ALA A 70 4.83 -21.43 9.19
N ASP A 71 4.61 -22.68 8.80
CA ASP A 71 5.66 -23.51 8.21
C ASP A 71 6.13 -22.99 6.84
N GLU A 72 5.24 -22.39 6.06
CA GLU A 72 5.57 -21.81 4.76
C GLU A 72 6.48 -20.59 4.90
N LEU A 73 6.32 -19.82 5.98
CA LEU A 73 7.09 -18.59 6.24
C LEU A 73 8.58 -18.87 6.39
N ARG A 74 8.97 -20.05 6.88
CA ARG A 74 10.38 -20.45 7.05
C ARG A 74 11.17 -20.42 5.74
N SER A 75 10.52 -20.81 4.66
CA SER A 75 11.12 -20.83 3.32
C SER A 75 11.07 -19.47 2.61
N CYS A 76 10.38 -18.49 3.18
CA CYS A 76 10.12 -17.20 2.54
C CYS A 76 11.17 -16.16 2.92
N THR A 77 11.56 -15.39 1.91
CA THR A 77 12.57 -14.33 1.96
C THR A 77 11.97 -12.94 2.16
N ALA A 78 10.67 -12.78 1.90
CA ALA A 78 9.90 -11.56 2.15
C ALA A 78 8.42 -11.87 2.35
N VAL A 79 7.72 -10.97 3.04
CA VAL A 79 6.27 -11.00 3.22
C VAL A 79 5.63 -9.77 2.58
N VAL A 80 4.47 -9.95 1.96
CA VAL A 80 3.61 -8.86 1.47
C VAL A 80 2.21 -9.04 2.03
N HIS A 81 1.78 -8.08 2.83
CA HIS A 81 0.46 -8.05 3.42
C HIS A 81 -0.44 -7.06 2.66
N THR A 82 -1.35 -7.60 1.84
CA THR A 82 -2.23 -6.81 0.96
C THR A 82 -3.67 -6.73 1.44
N ILE A 83 -3.97 -7.36 2.57
CA ILE A 83 -5.32 -7.36 3.12
C ILE A 83 -5.68 -5.94 3.59
N GLY A 84 -6.89 -5.54 3.20
CA GLY A 84 -7.57 -4.39 3.76
C GLY A 84 -8.98 -4.33 3.21
N ILE A 85 -9.92 -3.99 4.08
CA ILE A 85 -11.29 -3.70 3.66
C ILE A 85 -11.45 -2.18 3.64
N LEU A 86 -12.03 -1.65 2.57
CA LEU A 86 -12.40 -0.23 2.46
C LEU A 86 -13.76 0.05 3.10
N LEU A 87 -14.58 -0.99 3.29
CA LEU A 87 -15.95 -0.90 3.78
C LEU A 87 -16.22 -2.02 4.77
N GLU A 88 -16.65 -1.65 5.97
CA GLU A 88 -17.31 -2.53 6.92
C GLU A 88 -18.50 -3.20 6.21
N SER A 89 -18.55 -4.51 6.28
CA SER A 89 -19.50 -5.29 5.49
C SER A 89 -20.92 -5.16 6.05
N ASP A 90 -21.80 -4.53 5.27
CA ASP A 90 -23.12 -5.10 4.95
C ASP A 90 -23.05 -6.06 3.74
N TYR A 91 -21.88 -6.68 3.52
CA TYR A 91 -21.64 -7.65 2.45
C TYR A 91 -22.44 -8.97 2.61
N LYS A 92 -23.32 -9.07 3.64
CA LYS A 92 -24.32 -10.13 3.79
C LYS A 92 -25.78 -9.66 3.81
N GLY A 93 -26.10 -8.40 3.53
CA GLY A 93 -27.49 -7.89 3.48
C GLY A 93 -28.07 -7.65 2.07
N GLY A 94 -27.24 -7.57 1.04
CA GLY A 94 -27.64 -7.01 -0.26
C GLY A 94 -28.33 -7.94 -1.27
N ARG A 95 -28.62 -9.20 -0.94
CA ARG A 95 -29.19 -10.17 -1.90
C ARG A 95 -30.69 -10.45 -1.73
N ALA A 96 -31.40 -9.68 -0.89
CA ALA A 96 -32.81 -9.94 -0.56
C ALA A 96 -33.83 -8.86 -0.99
N ARG A 97 -33.45 -7.78 -1.70
CA ARG A 97 -34.43 -6.80 -2.20
C ARG A 97 -34.12 -6.33 -3.62
N ALA A 98 -34.16 -7.28 -4.57
CA ALA A 98 -34.50 -6.99 -5.95
C ALA A 98 -36.01 -7.26 -6.11
N GLY A 99 -36.81 -6.35 -5.58
CA GLY A 99 -38.27 -6.40 -5.63
C GLY A 99 -38.80 -4.98 -5.67
N GLU A 100 -39.16 -4.57 -6.88
CA GLU A 100 -40.18 -3.59 -7.23
C GLU A 100 -40.16 -2.14 -6.69
N GLN A 101 -40.46 -1.24 -7.65
CA GLN A 101 -41.07 0.09 -7.54
C GLN A 101 -40.17 1.30 -7.22
N GLY A 102 -40.25 2.29 -8.12
CA GLY A 102 -39.82 3.66 -7.84
C GLY A 102 -39.34 4.45 -9.04
N SER A 103 -40.19 4.63 -10.05
CA SER A 103 -40.07 5.69 -11.06
C SER A 103 -39.91 7.07 -10.41
N GLY A 104 -38.84 7.79 -10.73
CA GLY A 104 -38.62 9.18 -10.31
C GLY A 104 -37.54 9.85 -11.17
N ALA A 105 -37.98 10.67 -12.11
CA ALA A 105 -37.14 11.48 -12.99
C ALA A 105 -36.30 12.49 -12.18
N GLY A 106 -34.99 12.50 -12.41
CA GLY A 106 -34.06 13.50 -11.90
C GLY A 106 -32.62 13.06 -12.16
N GLY A 107 -31.80 13.91 -12.78
CA GLY A 107 -30.41 13.62 -13.21
C GLY A 107 -29.42 13.18 -12.12
N GLY A 108 -29.86 12.99 -10.87
CA GLY A 108 -29.07 12.47 -9.75
C GLY A 108 -29.04 10.94 -9.63
N GLY A 109 -29.94 10.20 -10.27
CA GLY A 109 -30.04 8.73 -10.10
C GLY A 109 -28.83 7.95 -10.66
N VAL A 110 -28.21 8.44 -11.73
CA VAL A 110 -27.03 7.80 -12.35
C VAL A 110 -25.77 8.03 -11.51
N LEU A 111 -25.60 9.25 -10.98
CA LEU A 111 -24.49 9.59 -10.08
C LEU A 111 -24.58 8.82 -8.77
N GLN A 112 -25.80 8.67 -8.23
CA GLN A 112 -26.06 7.88 -7.02
C GLN A 112 -25.84 6.38 -7.25
N GLY A 113 -26.20 5.85 -8.43
CA GLY A 113 -25.90 4.48 -8.83
C GLY A 113 -24.39 4.20 -8.99
N LEU A 114 -23.65 5.15 -9.55
CA LEU A 114 -22.19 5.11 -9.65
C LEU A 114 -21.52 5.19 -8.28
N MET A 115 -21.94 6.11 -7.41
CA MET A 115 -21.44 6.21 -6.02
C MET A 115 -21.72 4.93 -5.22
N LYS A 116 -22.90 4.33 -5.38
CA LYS A 116 -23.24 3.07 -4.69
C LYS A 116 -22.45 1.87 -5.23
N GLY A 117 -22.21 1.80 -6.55
CA GLY A 117 -21.31 0.81 -7.16
C GLY A 117 -19.85 0.99 -6.78
N TRP A 118 -19.46 2.21 -6.42
CA TRP A 118 -18.16 2.57 -5.87
C TRP A 118 -18.02 2.28 -4.37
N GLY A 119 -19.11 1.95 -3.67
CA GLY A 119 -19.10 1.76 -2.23
C GLY A 119 -19.20 3.07 -1.42
N PHE A 120 -19.53 4.19 -2.05
CA PHE A 120 -19.83 5.49 -1.43
C PHE A 120 -21.32 5.69 -1.13
N GLY A 121 -22.11 4.61 -1.06
CA GLY A 121 -23.48 4.67 -0.58
C GLY A 121 -23.49 4.94 0.92
N SER A 122 -24.28 5.92 1.36
CA SER A 122 -24.36 6.42 2.74
C SER A 122 -24.44 5.30 3.79
N SER A 123 -23.30 4.92 4.38
CA SER A 123 -23.29 4.26 5.68
C SER A 123 -23.70 5.31 6.70
N ASN A 124 -24.78 5.04 7.43
CA ASN A 124 -25.29 5.92 8.47
C ASN A 124 -24.20 6.17 9.53
N PRO A 125 -23.69 7.41 9.71
CA PRO A 125 -22.60 7.70 10.65
C PRO A 125 -23.02 7.61 12.13
N LEU A 126 -24.26 7.19 12.41
CA LEU A 126 -24.81 7.01 13.76
C LEU A 126 -25.00 5.54 14.17
N ASP A 127 -24.53 4.58 13.37
CA ASP A 127 -24.55 3.16 13.76
C ASP A 127 -23.21 2.75 14.41
N GLU A 128 -22.85 3.43 15.50
CA GLU A 128 -21.59 3.23 16.23
C GLU A 128 -21.50 1.87 16.97
N SER A 129 -22.55 1.03 16.89
CA SER A 129 -22.68 -0.15 17.75
C SER A 129 -22.58 -1.51 17.04
N ALA A 130 -22.53 -1.56 15.70
CA ALA A 130 -22.59 -2.83 14.95
C ALA A 130 -21.25 -3.34 14.36
N GLY A 131 -20.11 -2.66 14.59
CA GLY A 131 -18.88 -2.90 13.79
C GLY A 131 -17.54 -2.77 14.51
N LYS A 132 -17.45 -2.95 15.83
CA LYS A 132 -16.19 -2.82 16.61
C LYS A 132 -15.04 -3.77 16.20
N LEU A 133 -15.27 -4.70 15.27
CA LEU A 133 -14.37 -5.84 15.01
C LEU A 133 -13.85 -5.98 13.57
N SER A 134 -14.07 -5.03 12.64
CA SER A 134 -13.75 -5.27 11.22
C SER A 134 -12.46 -4.60 10.72
N TYR A 135 -12.31 -3.27 10.82
CA TYR A 135 -11.12 -2.59 10.29
C TYR A 135 -9.87 -2.90 11.10
N GLU A 136 -9.94 -2.84 12.43
CA GLU A 136 -8.82 -3.11 13.32
C GLU A 136 -8.32 -4.55 13.10
N VAL A 137 -9.24 -5.52 13.11
CA VAL A 137 -8.91 -6.92 12.91
C VAL A 137 -8.31 -7.16 11.54
N MET A 138 -8.96 -6.63 10.49
CA MET A 138 -8.57 -6.91 9.11
C MET A 138 -7.34 -6.12 8.65
N ASN A 139 -7.24 -4.83 8.99
CA ASN A 139 -6.14 -3.96 8.56
C ASN A 139 -4.92 -4.05 9.49
N ARG A 140 -5.13 -4.11 10.81
CA ARG A 140 -4.05 -4.04 11.81
C ARG A 140 -3.73 -5.43 12.34
N ASP A 141 -4.66 -6.10 13.01
CA ASP A 141 -4.36 -7.30 13.79
C ASP A 141 -3.92 -8.47 12.90
N SER A 142 -4.49 -8.60 11.70
CA SER A 142 -4.06 -9.61 10.72
C SER A 142 -2.63 -9.37 10.21
N ALA A 143 -2.21 -8.12 10.04
CA ALA A 143 -0.85 -7.77 9.65
C ALA A 143 0.14 -8.06 10.80
N LEU A 144 -0.25 -7.72 12.03
CA LEU A 144 0.55 -7.99 13.23
C LEU A 144 0.68 -9.50 13.50
N SER A 145 -0.38 -10.27 13.30
CA SER A 145 -0.37 -11.73 13.41
C SER A 145 0.63 -12.36 12.42
N VAL A 146 0.60 -11.94 11.16
CA VAL A 146 1.55 -12.43 10.13
C VAL A 146 2.98 -11.97 10.43
N ALA A 147 3.18 -10.73 10.91
CA ALA A 147 4.49 -10.22 11.25
C ALA A 147 5.14 -10.99 12.41
N ARG A 148 4.38 -11.28 13.48
CA ARG A 148 4.83 -12.11 14.61
C ARG A 148 5.22 -13.49 14.14
N ALA A 149 4.34 -14.16 13.39
CA ALA A 149 4.62 -15.48 12.83
C ALA A 149 5.88 -15.49 11.95
N PHE A 150 6.11 -14.42 11.18
CA PHE A 150 7.30 -14.29 10.34
C PHE A 150 8.56 -14.09 11.17
N ILE A 151 8.53 -13.23 12.19
CA ILE A 151 9.64 -13.06 13.13
C ILE A 151 9.96 -14.39 13.81
N ASP A 152 8.96 -15.08 14.36
CA ASP A 152 9.12 -16.36 15.06
C ASP A 152 9.70 -17.45 14.14
N SER A 153 9.28 -17.49 12.88
CA SER A 153 9.80 -18.43 11.89
C SER A 153 11.29 -18.22 11.58
N ARG A 154 11.81 -17.02 11.83
CA ARG A 154 13.21 -16.62 11.57
C ARG A 154 14.10 -16.65 12.80
N THR A 155 13.54 -16.46 13.99
CA THR A 155 14.25 -16.56 15.27
C THR A 155 14.27 -17.98 15.83
N GLY A 156 13.38 -18.86 15.35
CA GLY A 156 13.33 -20.27 15.75
C GLY A 156 14.61 -21.05 15.41
N THR A 157 15.09 -21.81 16.40
CA THR A 157 16.26 -22.71 16.33
C THR A 157 15.95 -24.00 15.55
N CYS A 158 15.85 -23.94 14.22
CA CYS A 158 15.84 -25.16 13.39
C CYS A 158 16.68 -24.97 12.11
N PRO A 159 17.81 -25.69 11.96
CA PRO A 159 18.73 -25.56 10.84
C PRO A 159 18.23 -26.36 9.64
N LEU A 160 17.23 -25.84 8.93
CA LEU A 160 16.77 -26.41 7.66
C LEU A 160 16.71 -25.34 6.60
N THR A 161 17.85 -24.68 6.32
CA THR A 161 18.21 -24.18 4.97
C THR A 161 19.61 -23.56 4.99
N SER A 162 20.54 -24.19 4.28
CA SER A 162 21.94 -23.83 4.14
C SER A 162 22.18 -22.74 3.08
N THR A 163 21.43 -21.64 3.17
CA THR A 163 21.68 -20.44 2.37
C THR A 163 21.58 -19.20 3.26
N PRO A 164 22.52 -18.24 3.20
CA PRO A 164 22.45 -17.03 4.00
C PRO A 164 21.24 -16.20 3.54
N ILE A 165 20.10 -16.39 4.21
CA ILE A 165 18.96 -15.49 4.08
C ILE A 165 19.42 -14.17 4.68
N SER A 166 19.23 -13.06 3.95
CA SER A 166 19.46 -11.70 4.44
C SER A 166 19.09 -11.57 5.92
N THR A 167 19.99 -10.97 6.71
CA THR A 167 19.83 -10.75 8.17
C THR A 167 18.49 -10.11 8.50
N SER A 168 18.06 -9.17 7.64
CA SER A 168 16.78 -8.49 7.71
C SER A 168 15.92 -8.77 6.49
N ALA A 169 14.72 -9.31 6.70
CA ALA A 169 13.79 -9.69 5.62
C ALA A 169 12.72 -8.60 5.38
N PRO A 170 12.44 -8.20 4.13
CA PRO A 170 11.38 -7.24 3.83
C PRO A 170 10.00 -7.71 4.30
N PHE A 171 9.29 -6.85 5.02
CA PHE A 171 7.88 -7.01 5.34
C PHE A 171 7.10 -5.83 4.76
N VAL A 172 6.43 -6.06 3.63
CA VAL A 172 5.67 -5.03 2.92
C VAL A 172 4.26 -4.98 3.46
N TYR A 173 3.81 -3.82 3.91
CA TYR A 173 2.44 -3.56 4.33
C TYR A 173 1.79 -2.52 3.41
N ILE A 174 0.64 -2.87 2.83
CA ILE A 174 -0.14 -1.94 2.00
C ILE A 174 -1.02 -1.08 2.92
N SER A 175 -0.59 0.16 3.09
CA SER A 175 -1.30 1.23 3.78
C SER A 175 -2.16 2.03 2.79
N ALA A 176 -2.41 3.31 3.07
CA ALA A 176 -3.09 4.24 2.18
C ALA A 176 -2.53 5.65 2.33
N GLU A 177 -2.60 6.43 1.26
CA GLU A 177 -2.51 7.88 1.36
C GLU A 177 -3.77 8.47 2.01
N ASP A 178 -3.56 9.53 2.76
CA ASP A 178 -4.63 10.29 3.38
C ASP A 178 -5.14 11.40 2.45
N ILE A 179 -5.48 11.01 1.22
CA ILE A 179 -6.01 11.90 0.18
C ILE A 179 -7.50 11.65 -0.09
N PHE A 180 -8.07 10.63 0.56
CA PHE A 180 -9.44 10.22 0.33
C PHE A 180 -10.43 10.76 1.35
N ARG A 181 -10.07 11.67 2.27
CA ARG A 181 -11.09 12.28 3.15
C ARG A 181 -11.84 13.38 2.39
N PRO A 182 -13.20 13.43 2.45
CA PRO A 182 -14.11 12.69 3.34
C PRO A 182 -14.66 11.37 2.77
N ILE A 183 -14.26 10.99 1.55
CA ILE A 183 -14.68 9.78 0.81
C ILE A 183 -14.40 8.49 1.61
N VAL A 184 -13.26 8.38 2.29
CA VAL A 184 -12.88 7.27 3.18
C VAL A 184 -12.93 7.73 4.64
N SER A 185 -13.36 6.85 5.55
CA SER A 185 -13.44 7.17 6.98
C SER A 185 -12.07 7.46 7.59
N GLU A 186 -12.02 8.40 8.54
CA GLU A 186 -10.80 8.65 9.32
C GLU A 186 -10.34 7.38 10.05
N ARG A 187 -11.27 6.54 10.50
CA ARG A 187 -10.99 5.25 11.13
C ARG A 187 -10.22 4.30 10.22
N TYR A 188 -10.55 4.23 8.92
CA TYR A 188 -9.79 3.41 7.97
C TYR A 188 -8.32 3.86 7.89
N ILE A 189 -8.07 5.17 7.74
CA ILE A 189 -6.71 5.71 7.69
C ILE A 189 -5.99 5.49 9.02
N LYS A 190 -6.66 5.73 10.14
CA LYS A 190 -6.10 5.53 11.49
C LYS A 190 -5.67 4.09 11.71
N THR A 191 -6.50 3.10 11.39
CA THR A 191 -6.14 1.68 11.57
C THR A 191 -4.95 1.26 10.69
N LYS A 192 -4.83 1.79 9.47
CA LYS A 192 -3.64 1.60 8.62
C LYS A 192 -2.39 2.21 9.26
N ARG A 193 -2.48 3.41 9.84
CA ARG A 193 -1.36 4.08 10.52
C ARG A 193 -0.96 3.39 11.83
N GLU A 194 -1.93 2.89 12.60
CA GLU A 194 -1.67 2.07 13.79
C GLU A 194 -0.89 0.80 13.44
N ALA A 195 -1.25 0.13 12.33
CA ALA A 195 -0.51 -1.03 11.86
C ALA A 195 0.95 -0.68 11.49
N GLU A 196 1.18 0.45 10.81
CA GLU A 196 2.54 0.91 10.50
C GLU A 196 3.37 1.14 11.78
N TYR A 197 2.81 1.83 12.77
CA TYR A 197 3.46 2.09 14.05
C TYR A 197 3.84 0.80 14.76
N GLU A 198 2.89 -0.13 14.86
CA GLU A 198 3.08 -1.41 15.55
C GLU A 198 4.10 -2.31 14.85
N LEU A 199 4.12 -2.34 13.51
CA LEU A 199 5.13 -3.09 12.74
C LEU A 199 6.52 -2.49 12.92
N ALA A 200 6.65 -1.17 12.93
CA ALA A 200 7.92 -0.48 13.21
C ALA A 200 8.40 -0.76 14.65
N ARG A 201 7.46 -0.80 15.61
CA ARG A 201 7.75 -1.17 17.01
C ARG A 201 8.27 -2.60 17.11
N MET A 202 7.63 -3.57 16.46
CA MET A 202 8.11 -4.96 16.43
C MET A 202 9.52 -5.06 15.84
N ALA A 203 9.81 -4.33 14.75
CA ALA A 203 11.16 -4.30 14.18
C ALA A 203 12.18 -3.76 15.20
N LEU A 204 11.85 -2.67 15.90
CA LEU A 204 12.70 -2.12 16.95
C LEU A 204 12.92 -3.10 18.12
N ASP A 205 11.89 -3.81 18.54
CA ASP A 205 11.98 -4.78 19.63
C ASP A 205 12.89 -5.96 19.27
N THR A 206 12.81 -6.47 18.03
CA THR A 206 13.73 -7.52 17.55
C THR A 206 15.18 -7.06 17.51
N LEU A 207 15.40 -5.78 17.18
CA LEU A 207 16.74 -5.19 17.20
C LEU A 207 17.29 -5.08 18.63
N LYS A 208 16.44 -4.70 19.60
CA LYS A 208 16.83 -4.59 21.03
C LYS A 208 17.06 -5.97 21.68
N ALA A 209 16.29 -6.98 21.27
CA ALA A 209 16.38 -8.33 21.80
C ALA A 209 17.58 -9.13 21.25
N SER A 210 18.23 -8.65 20.18
CA SER A 210 19.41 -9.32 19.62
C SER A 210 20.55 -9.36 20.66
N PRO A 211 21.04 -10.55 21.06
CA PRO A 211 22.00 -10.69 22.14
C PRO A 211 23.33 -10.00 21.78
N SER A 212 23.76 -9.10 22.66
CA SER A 212 25.09 -8.48 22.65
C SER A 212 26.13 -9.42 23.27
N ASP A 213 26.16 -10.70 22.86
CA ASP A 213 27.10 -11.67 23.45
C ASP A 213 28.54 -11.32 23.02
N PRO A 214 29.41 -10.88 23.93
CA PRO A 214 30.78 -10.47 23.60
C PRO A 214 31.67 -11.65 23.17
N SER A 215 31.22 -12.89 23.30
CA SER A 215 31.98 -14.09 22.91
C SER A 215 31.88 -14.43 21.42
N VAL A 216 30.94 -13.83 20.66
CA VAL A 216 30.73 -14.14 19.24
C VAL A 216 31.52 -13.17 18.35
N SER A 217 32.80 -13.48 18.12
CA SER A 217 33.76 -12.65 17.38
C SER A 217 33.61 -12.68 15.84
N SER A 218 32.56 -13.31 15.28
CA SER A 218 32.39 -13.35 13.82
C SER A 218 31.79 -12.04 13.30
N SER A 219 32.35 -11.51 12.20
CA SER A 219 31.86 -10.27 11.55
C SER A 219 30.38 -10.36 11.14
N LEU A 220 29.89 -11.58 10.86
CA LEU A 220 28.51 -11.87 10.54
C LEU A 220 27.58 -11.68 11.76
N ALA A 221 27.99 -12.11 12.96
CA ALA A 221 27.21 -11.93 14.19
C ALA A 221 27.12 -10.45 14.60
N LYS A 222 28.21 -9.68 14.42
CA LYS A 222 28.18 -8.21 14.61
C LYS A 222 27.28 -7.49 13.60
N ALA A 223 27.19 -8.00 12.37
CA ALA A 223 26.26 -7.46 11.36
C ALA A 223 24.80 -7.81 11.68
N VAL A 224 24.53 -9.03 12.17
CA VAL A 224 23.21 -9.47 12.67
C VAL A 224 22.76 -8.61 13.86
N ALA A 225 23.66 -8.25 14.78
CA ALA A 225 23.35 -7.39 15.93
C ALA A 225 22.98 -5.93 15.57
N LYS A 226 23.04 -5.55 14.29
CA LYS A 226 22.81 -4.18 13.83
C LYS A 226 21.50 -3.98 13.08
N GLU A 227 20.83 -5.05 12.64
CA GLU A 227 19.62 -4.95 11.82
C GLU A 227 18.42 -5.67 12.47
N PRO A 228 17.20 -5.13 12.32
CA PRO A 228 15.99 -5.80 12.80
C PRO A 228 15.71 -7.09 12.01
N THR A 229 15.08 -8.08 12.63
CA THR A 229 14.75 -9.37 11.97
C THR A 229 13.90 -9.18 10.72
N ILE A 230 12.99 -8.21 10.77
CA ILE A 230 12.19 -7.76 9.64
C ILE A 230 12.52 -6.31 9.30
N ARG A 231 12.42 -5.96 8.02
CA ARG A 231 12.51 -4.59 7.51
C ARG A 231 11.13 -4.16 7.00
N PRO A 232 10.34 -3.43 7.80
CA PRO A 232 9.03 -2.95 7.37
C PRO A 232 9.14 -1.97 6.20
N PHE A 233 8.28 -2.17 5.20
CA PHE A 233 8.06 -1.27 4.07
C PHE A 233 6.59 -0.91 4.00
N PHE A 234 6.27 0.35 4.25
CA PHE A 234 4.91 0.87 4.23
C PHE A 234 4.62 1.51 2.88
N VAL A 235 3.78 0.87 2.07
CA VAL A 235 3.38 1.40 0.77
C VAL A 235 2.08 2.16 0.94
N ARG A 236 2.09 3.46 0.68
CA ARG A 236 0.93 4.36 0.78
C ARG A 236 0.48 4.73 -0.63
N PRO A 237 -0.31 3.89 -1.30
CA PRO A 237 -0.87 4.24 -2.59
C PRO A 237 -1.99 5.26 -2.44
N GLY A 238 -2.10 6.15 -3.44
CA GLY A 238 -3.29 6.93 -3.72
C GLY A 238 -4.37 6.10 -4.42
N LEU A 239 -5.08 6.66 -5.40
CA LEU A 239 -6.25 5.99 -5.96
C LEU A 239 -5.77 4.90 -6.90
N MET A 240 -6.08 3.65 -6.59
CA MET A 240 -5.70 2.54 -7.46
C MET A 240 -6.83 2.19 -8.44
N TYR A 241 -6.49 1.98 -9.71
CA TYR A 241 -7.45 1.53 -10.72
C TYR A 241 -6.90 0.38 -11.57
N HIS A 242 -7.82 -0.39 -12.14
CA HIS A 242 -7.50 -1.36 -13.19
C HIS A 242 -8.76 -1.65 -14.04
N PRO A 243 -8.74 -1.39 -15.35
CA PRO A 243 -9.92 -1.49 -16.21
C PRO A 243 -10.62 -2.86 -16.20
N GLN A 244 -9.86 -3.96 -16.19
CA GLN A 244 -10.43 -5.29 -16.37
C GLN A 244 -10.82 -6.01 -15.06
N THR A 245 -10.12 -5.75 -13.95
CA THR A 245 -10.34 -6.45 -12.68
C THR A 245 -11.25 -5.68 -11.74
N ARG A 246 -11.33 -4.34 -11.88
CA ARG A 246 -12.28 -3.46 -11.20
C ARG A 246 -12.73 -2.35 -12.16
N PRO A 247 -13.57 -2.63 -13.18
CA PRO A 247 -13.99 -1.65 -14.18
C PRO A 247 -14.54 -0.35 -13.57
N LEU A 248 -15.28 -0.49 -12.46
CA LEU A 248 -15.85 0.64 -11.72
C LEU A 248 -14.78 1.65 -11.29
N SER A 249 -13.58 1.21 -10.89
CA SER A 249 -12.46 2.09 -10.48
C SER A 249 -11.96 3.03 -11.58
N THR A 250 -12.22 2.71 -12.86
CA THR A 250 -11.64 3.38 -14.04
C THR A 250 -12.24 4.75 -14.31
N PHE A 251 -13.54 4.93 -14.08
CA PHE A 251 -14.22 6.14 -14.53
C PHE A 251 -13.80 7.39 -13.74
N PRO A 252 -13.83 7.40 -12.40
CA PRO A 252 -13.26 8.47 -11.61
C PRO A 252 -11.74 8.52 -11.60
N ALA A 253 -11.04 7.41 -11.89
CA ALA A 253 -9.61 7.50 -12.20
C ALA A 253 -9.40 8.43 -13.40
N ALA A 254 -10.16 8.27 -14.49
CA ALA A 254 -10.08 9.17 -15.65
C ALA A 254 -10.45 10.63 -15.30
N LEU A 255 -11.46 10.86 -14.45
CA LEU A 255 -11.83 12.21 -14.00
C LEU A 255 -10.71 12.86 -13.17
N LEU A 256 -10.10 12.12 -12.25
CA LEU A 256 -8.98 12.61 -11.45
C LEU A 256 -7.72 12.81 -12.26
N ASP A 257 -7.46 11.96 -13.27
CA ASP A 257 -6.33 12.12 -14.18
C ASP A 257 -6.47 13.39 -15.05
N LEU A 258 -7.69 13.65 -15.56
CA LEU A 258 -8.01 14.90 -16.24
C LEU A 258 -7.84 16.09 -15.30
N SER A 259 -8.35 15.98 -14.06
CA SER A 259 -8.21 17.02 -13.05
C SER A 259 -6.73 17.34 -12.78
N ALA A 260 -5.91 16.31 -12.52
CA ALA A 260 -4.48 16.46 -12.28
C ALA A 260 -3.75 17.10 -13.49
N SER A 261 -4.12 16.71 -14.71
CA SER A 261 -3.59 17.29 -15.95
C SER A 261 -3.93 18.78 -16.10
N ILE A 262 -5.15 19.18 -15.74
CA ILE A 262 -5.57 20.59 -15.74
C ILE A 262 -4.80 21.38 -14.67
N HIS A 263 -4.69 20.84 -13.45
CA HIS A 263 -3.93 21.47 -12.36
C HIS A 263 -2.45 21.67 -12.74
N ALA A 264 -1.81 20.66 -13.33
CA ALA A 264 -0.42 20.76 -13.78
C ALA A 264 -0.21 21.84 -14.86
N ARG A 265 -1.21 22.10 -15.71
CA ARG A 265 -1.16 23.17 -16.72
C ARG A 265 -1.41 24.56 -16.14
N LEU A 266 -2.33 24.69 -15.19
CA LEU A 266 -2.73 25.96 -14.61
C LEU A 266 -1.77 26.46 -13.52
N ASP A 267 -1.17 25.53 -12.78
CA ASP A 267 -0.20 25.84 -11.74
C ASP A 267 0.96 24.83 -11.80
N PRO A 268 1.94 25.06 -12.70
CA PRO A 268 3.09 24.18 -12.86
C PRO A 268 3.90 24.00 -11.58
N ALA A 269 3.88 24.99 -10.68
CA ALA A 269 4.57 24.94 -9.38
C ALA A 269 3.85 24.03 -8.36
N SER A 270 2.55 23.77 -8.55
CA SER A 270 1.78 22.81 -7.75
C SER A 270 1.87 21.37 -8.24
N SER A 271 2.49 21.14 -9.41
CA SER A 271 2.71 19.79 -9.90
C SER A 271 3.66 19.05 -8.97
N PRO A 272 3.38 17.79 -8.57
CA PRO A 272 4.30 17.00 -7.77
C PRO A 272 5.68 16.77 -8.43
N ALA A 273 5.84 17.13 -9.71
CA ALA A 273 7.11 17.15 -10.43
C ALA A 273 7.96 18.41 -10.15
N ALA A 274 7.37 19.56 -9.80
CA ALA A 274 8.08 20.83 -9.66
C ALA A 274 8.64 21.10 -8.25
N ALA A 275 8.20 20.34 -7.24
CA ALA A 275 8.64 20.50 -5.86
C ALA A 275 10.03 19.90 -5.54
N PHE A 276 10.78 19.42 -6.55
CA PHE A 276 11.94 18.54 -6.32
C PHE A 276 13.27 18.96 -6.97
N ASP A 277 13.37 20.14 -7.60
CA ASP A 277 14.69 20.73 -7.84
C ASP A 277 15.17 21.43 -6.56
N GLY A 278 16.13 20.81 -5.87
CA GLY A 278 16.84 21.40 -4.73
C GLY A 278 17.65 22.64 -5.14
N PRO A 279 18.13 23.45 -4.18
CA PRO A 279 18.72 24.75 -4.47
C PRO A 279 20.14 24.57 -5.00
N ALA A 280 20.28 24.56 -6.32
CA ALA A 280 21.58 24.68 -6.95
C ALA A 280 21.49 25.63 -8.15
N SER A 281 22.22 26.75 -8.03
CA SER A 281 22.62 27.68 -9.10
C SER A 281 21.50 28.48 -9.77
N GLY A 282 21.57 29.80 -9.59
CA GLY A 282 20.74 30.78 -10.26
C GLY A 282 20.79 30.63 -11.77
N GLN A 283 19.68 30.18 -12.35
CA GLN A 283 19.28 30.51 -13.70
C GLN A 283 17.82 30.88 -13.65
N THR A 284 17.53 32.13 -13.96
CA THR A 284 16.20 32.65 -14.28
C THR A 284 15.63 31.86 -15.46
N GLN A 285 14.94 30.77 -15.18
CA GLN A 285 14.06 30.12 -16.14
C GLN A 285 12.74 30.86 -16.14
N SER A 286 12.49 31.58 -17.22
CA SER A 286 11.22 32.25 -17.51
C SER A 286 10.11 31.21 -17.59
N SER A 287 9.31 31.11 -16.54
CA SER A 287 8.08 30.32 -16.53
C SER A 287 7.06 30.98 -17.47
N THR A 288 6.83 30.37 -18.63
CA THR A 288 5.67 30.67 -19.47
C THR A 288 4.43 30.05 -18.81
N SER A 289 4.00 30.63 -17.69
CA SER A 289 2.69 30.39 -17.11
C SER A 289 1.61 30.95 -18.04
N SER A 290 0.47 30.28 -18.12
CA SER A 290 -0.73 30.80 -18.80
C SER A 290 -1.24 32.05 -18.07
N ARG A 291 -0.65 33.21 -18.38
CA ARG A 291 -1.14 34.52 -17.97
C ARG A 291 -2.26 34.92 -18.93
N LEU A 292 -3.44 35.21 -18.39
CA LEU A 292 -4.41 36.03 -19.11
C LEU A 292 -3.80 37.42 -19.35
N PRO A 293 -4.24 38.17 -20.39
CA PRO A 293 -4.01 39.60 -20.42
C PRO A 293 -4.47 40.19 -19.07
N PHE A 294 -3.68 41.08 -18.47
CA PHE A 294 -3.85 41.66 -17.12
C PHE A 294 -3.28 40.88 -15.91
N GLY A 295 -2.55 39.78 -16.09
CA GLY A 295 -1.72 39.20 -15.01
C GLY A 295 -2.48 38.51 -13.87
N LEU A 296 -3.78 38.30 -14.02
CA LEU A 296 -4.62 37.55 -13.08
C LEU A 296 -4.34 36.04 -13.19
N ARG A 297 -4.01 35.40 -12.06
CA ARG A 297 -3.89 33.94 -11.95
C ARG A 297 -5.29 33.35 -11.78
N ILE A 298 -5.67 32.39 -12.62
CA ILE A 298 -6.91 31.64 -12.42
C ILE A 298 -6.69 30.67 -11.26
N PRO A 299 -7.41 30.80 -10.13
CA PRO A 299 -7.26 29.87 -9.02
C PRO A 299 -7.74 28.48 -9.46
N THR A 300 -6.93 27.46 -9.20
CA THR A 300 -7.33 26.06 -9.44
C THR A 300 -8.37 25.60 -8.41
N PRO A 301 -9.24 24.63 -8.73
CA PRO A 301 -10.17 24.07 -7.74
C PRO A 301 -9.48 23.60 -6.46
N ALA A 302 -8.30 22.95 -6.57
CA ALA A 302 -7.51 22.58 -5.40
C ALA A 302 -7.06 23.80 -4.58
N SER A 303 -6.62 24.89 -5.23
CA SER A 303 -6.24 26.13 -4.52
C SER A 303 -7.41 26.79 -3.78
N LEU A 304 -8.61 26.72 -4.35
CA LEU A 304 -9.83 27.21 -3.70
C LEU A 304 -10.20 26.36 -2.48
N ILE A 305 -10.11 25.03 -2.59
CA ILE A 305 -10.35 24.14 -1.43
C ILE A 305 -9.30 24.40 -0.34
N ARG A 306 -8.04 24.63 -0.70
CA ARG A 306 -7.00 24.93 0.31
C ARG A 306 -7.24 26.24 1.03
N SER A 307 -7.69 27.26 0.30
CA SER A 307 -7.85 28.63 0.82
C SER A 307 -9.19 28.86 1.53
N LEU A 308 -10.27 28.26 1.05
CA LEU A 308 -11.64 28.54 1.48
C LEU A 308 -12.39 27.30 2.00
N GLY A 309 -11.79 26.11 1.87
CA GLY A 309 -12.42 24.86 2.30
C GLY A 309 -12.51 24.73 3.82
N PRO A 310 -13.56 24.06 4.34
CA PRO A 310 -13.64 23.71 5.75
C PRO A 310 -12.42 22.93 6.27
N GLN A 311 -12.21 22.94 7.58
CA GLN A 311 -11.20 22.07 8.19
C GLN A 311 -11.54 20.60 7.90
N GLY A 312 -10.57 19.84 7.38
CA GLY A 312 -10.73 18.41 7.06
C GLY A 312 -10.98 18.06 5.58
N VAL A 313 -11.20 19.03 4.68
CA VAL A 313 -11.32 18.76 3.22
C VAL A 313 -10.01 18.99 2.45
N GLN A 314 -8.92 19.28 3.14
CA GLN A 314 -7.59 19.47 2.53
C GLN A 314 -7.11 18.22 1.74
N PRO A 315 -7.31 16.98 2.23
CA PRO A 315 -7.06 15.76 1.46
C PRO A 315 -7.71 15.72 0.07
N LEU A 316 -8.91 16.31 -0.08
CA LEU A 316 -9.61 16.38 -1.36
C LEU A 316 -8.87 17.28 -2.36
N ALA A 317 -8.21 18.34 -1.89
CA ALA A 317 -7.39 19.19 -2.75
C ALA A 317 -6.19 18.41 -3.31
N ASP A 318 -5.56 17.56 -2.49
CA ASP A 318 -4.48 16.67 -2.94
C ASP A 318 -4.99 15.60 -3.92
N LEU A 319 -6.20 15.07 -3.70
CA LEU A 319 -6.80 14.10 -4.62
C LEU A 319 -7.00 14.66 -6.03
N LEU A 320 -7.39 15.94 -6.14
CA LEU A 320 -7.61 16.59 -7.43
C LEU A 320 -6.33 16.85 -8.21
N THR A 321 -5.18 16.93 -7.54
CA THR A 321 -3.88 17.19 -8.16
C THR A 321 -3.06 15.94 -8.42
N LEU A 322 -3.42 14.82 -7.78
CA LEU A 322 -2.70 13.55 -7.89
C LEU A 322 -3.34 12.62 -8.92
N PRO A 323 -2.61 12.21 -9.97
CA PRO A 323 -3.13 11.21 -10.89
C PRO A 323 -3.41 9.88 -10.18
N PRO A 324 -4.37 9.07 -10.64
CA PRO A 324 -4.56 7.73 -10.11
C PRO A 324 -3.37 6.82 -10.48
N LEU A 325 -3.14 5.78 -9.67
CA LEU A 325 -2.13 4.75 -9.89
C LEU A 325 -2.76 3.51 -10.52
N HIS A 326 -2.18 3.02 -11.60
CA HIS A 326 -2.51 1.68 -12.06
C HIS A 326 -1.95 0.65 -11.06
N ILE A 327 -2.70 -0.43 -10.76
CA ILE A 327 -2.24 -1.43 -9.78
C ILE A 327 -0.91 -2.09 -10.18
N ASP A 328 -0.61 -2.21 -11.47
CA ASP A 328 0.67 -2.76 -11.93
C ASP A 328 1.85 -1.84 -11.56
N THR A 329 1.63 -0.52 -11.49
CA THR A 329 2.65 0.43 -11.04
C THR A 329 2.98 0.19 -9.57
N VAL A 330 1.95 -0.01 -8.74
CA VAL A 330 2.13 -0.35 -7.32
C VAL A 330 2.81 -1.70 -7.17
N ALA A 331 2.40 -2.70 -7.94
CA ALA A 331 3.01 -4.04 -7.93
C ALA A 331 4.50 -4.01 -8.32
N LYS A 332 4.87 -3.23 -9.34
CA LYS A 332 6.27 -3.01 -9.74
C LYS A 332 7.08 -2.38 -8.62
N ALA A 333 6.56 -1.33 -7.98
CA ALA A 333 7.22 -0.67 -6.87
C ALA A 333 7.40 -1.61 -5.66
N VAL A 334 6.39 -2.41 -5.31
CA VAL A 334 6.47 -3.42 -4.24
C VAL A 334 7.59 -4.43 -4.54
N CYS A 335 7.62 -5.00 -5.74
CA CYS A 335 8.67 -5.95 -6.10
C CYS A 335 10.06 -5.30 -6.16
N ALA A 336 10.16 -4.06 -6.63
CA ALA A 336 11.41 -3.31 -6.61
C ALA A 336 11.91 -3.03 -5.18
N ALA A 337 11.00 -2.70 -4.25
CA ALA A 337 11.34 -2.53 -2.83
C ALA A 337 11.85 -3.83 -2.20
N ILE A 338 11.19 -4.96 -2.47
CA ILE A 338 11.64 -6.29 -2.01
C ILE A 338 13.03 -6.62 -2.57
N ALA A 339 13.29 -6.28 -3.84
CA ALA A 339 14.59 -6.48 -4.49
C ALA A 339 15.69 -5.52 -3.99
N GLY A 340 15.38 -4.58 -3.10
CA GLY A 340 16.34 -3.60 -2.56
C GLY A 340 16.58 -2.38 -3.44
N GLU A 341 15.86 -2.23 -4.56
CA GLU A 341 16.04 -1.12 -5.50
C GLU A 341 15.68 0.24 -4.88
N ALA A 342 14.73 0.27 -3.94
CA ALA A 342 14.34 1.51 -3.24
C ALA A 342 15.52 2.08 -2.43
N ARG A 343 16.24 1.21 -1.72
CA ARG A 343 17.44 1.58 -0.94
C ARG A 343 18.58 2.03 -1.84
N GLU A 344 18.82 1.31 -2.93
CA GLU A 344 19.86 1.65 -3.92
C GLU A 344 19.61 3.05 -4.52
N LYS A 345 18.36 3.32 -4.89
CA LYS A 345 17.95 4.60 -5.51
C LYS A 345 17.65 5.69 -4.48
N ARG A 346 17.74 5.39 -3.16
CA ARG A 346 17.36 6.28 -2.05
C ARG A 346 15.96 6.90 -2.23
N ILE A 347 14.99 6.07 -2.56
CA ILE A 347 13.60 6.45 -2.79
C ILE A 347 12.77 6.07 -1.56
N GLY A 348 11.92 6.99 -1.09
CA GLY A 348 11.12 6.83 0.11
C GLY A 348 11.65 7.56 1.32
N PHE A 349 10.85 7.57 2.38
CA PHE A 349 11.20 8.14 3.68
C PHE A 349 11.60 7.04 4.66
N THR A 350 12.75 7.18 5.32
CA THR A 350 13.19 6.25 6.35
C THR A 350 12.54 6.57 7.70
N VAL A 351 11.83 5.61 8.27
CA VAL A 351 11.34 5.69 9.64
C VAL A 351 12.51 5.37 10.57
N THR A 352 12.83 6.30 11.46
CA THR A 352 13.91 6.14 12.43
C THR A 352 13.38 6.17 13.86
N ALA A 353 14.06 5.45 14.74
CA ALA A 353 13.79 5.44 16.17
C ALA A 353 15.05 5.84 16.94
N GLN A 354 14.89 6.70 17.94
CA GLN A 354 15.94 6.98 18.92
C GLN A 354 15.98 5.81 19.92
N VAL A 355 17.19 5.31 20.18
CA VAL A 355 17.43 4.25 21.16
C VAL A 355 18.37 4.84 22.19
N GLU A 356 17.98 4.90 23.46
CA GLU A 356 18.73 5.60 24.53
C GLU A 356 20.21 5.17 24.64
N ALA A 357 20.55 3.96 24.19
CA ALA A 357 21.91 3.43 24.18
C ALA A 357 22.73 3.73 22.90
N LYS A 358 22.20 4.50 21.93
CA LYS A 358 22.87 4.82 20.66
C LYS A 358 22.75 6.30 20.32
N ASP A 359 23.89 6.95 20.06
CA ASP A 359 23.94 8.36 19.65
C ASP A 359 23.32 8.65 18.27
N THR A 360 23.11 7.61 17.44
CA THR A 360 22.53 7.75 16.10
C THR A 360 21.18 7.05 16.02
N PRO A 361 20.13 7.73 15.51
CA PRO A 361 18.83 7.12 15.28
C PRO A 361 18.94 5.90 14.35
N VAL A 362 18.22 4.83 14.68
CA VAL A 362 18.25 3.58 13.93
C VAL A 362 17.06 3.50 12.98
N SER A 363 17.30 3.05 11.75
CA SER A 363 16.23 2.77 10.78
C SER A 363 15.41 1.56 11.23
N VAL A 364 14.09 1.75 11.33
CA VAL A 364 13.11 0.73 11.74
C VAL A 364 12.07 0.46 10.65
N GLY A 365 12.19 1.12 9.50
CA GLY A 365 11.34 0.88 8.33
C GLY A 365 11.51 1.96 7.27
N GLU A 366 10.80 1.79 6.16
CA GLU A 366 10.74 2.72 5.04
C GLU A 366 9.28 2.96 4.62
N VAL A 367 8.95 4.17 4.21
CA VAL A 367 7.64 4.57 3.69
C VAL A 367 7.78 4.96 2.23
N LEU A 368 6.95 4.39 1.36
CA LEU A 368 6.80 4.80 -0.03
C LEU A 368 5.48 5.54 -0.20
N ALA A 369 5.56 6.85 -0.38
CA ALA A 369 4.42 7.69 -0.73
C ALA A 369 4.03 7.48 -2.21
N THR A 370 2.90 8.04 -2.62
CA THR A 370 2.42 7.94 -4.02
C THR A 370 3.45 8.39 -5.07
N SER A 371 4.21 9.44 -4.79
CA SER A 371 5.29 9.93 -5.66
C SER A 371 6.46 8.94 -5.75
N ASP A 372 6.86 8.36 -4.63
CA ASP A 372 7.93 7.36 -4.54
C ASP A 372 7.58 6.09 -5.32
N ILE A 373 6.32 5.65 -5.23
CA ILE A 373 5.81 4.49 -5.97
C ILE A 373 6.00 4.68 -7.49
N ARG A 374 5.68 5.87 -8.01
CA ARG A 374 5.87 6.19 -9.44
C ARG A 374 7.33 6.17 -9.84
N ARG A 375 8.17 6.83 -9.05
CA ARG A 375 9.62 6.91 -9.28
C ARG A 375 10.25 5.53 -9.29
N LEU A 376 9.91 4.71 -8.30
CA LEU A 376 10.43 3.36 -8.17
C LEU A 376 9.95 2.43 -9.29
N ALA A 377 8.72 2.63 -9.78
CA ALA A 377 8.18 1.92 -10.94
C ALA A 377 8.74 2.39 -12.30
N GLY A 378 9.65 3.37 -12.31
CA GLY A 378 10.30 3.89 -13.51
C GLY A 378 9.46 4.86 -14.32
N TRP A 379 8.44 5.48 -13.71
CA TRP A 379 7.68 6.54 -14.36
C TRP A 379 8.53 7.81 -14.44
N LYS A 380 8.80 8.28 -15.65
CA LYS A 380 9.44 9.58 -15.89
C LYS A 380 8.37 10.66 -15.70
N SER A 381 8.65 11.60 -14.80
CA SER A 381 7.84 12.80 -14.54
C SER A 381 7.70 13.66 -15.78
#